data_AF-A1KWV6-F1
#
_entry.id   AF-A1KWV6-F1
#
_cell.length_a   1.000
_cell.length_b   1.000
_cell.length_c   1.000
_cell.angle_alpha   90.00
_cell.angle_beta   90.00
_cell.angle_gamma   90.00
#
_symmetry.space_group_name_H-M   'P 1'
#
loop_
_entity.id
_entity.type
_entity.pdbx_description
1 polymer ?
#
loop_
_entity_poly.entity_id
_entity_poly.type
_entity_poly.pdbx_seq_one_letter_code
_entity_poly.pdbx_strand_id
1 'polypeptide(L)'
;MLKSNKKYYLYIGFQECPYCRDFSETLREFSSNANLPIYYFNLNSGNSKLNESDKKFIEKVLNESVNLRGTPTFLKIEKKKIIAKFEGSQTTIRDLNDIN
;
A
#
# COMPACT_ATOMS: atom_id res chain seq x y z
N MET A 1 -11.31 -4.30 7.46
CA MET A 1 -11.14 -2.89 7.90
C MET A 1 -9.68 -2.57 8.01
N LEU A 2 -9.28 -1.40 7.50
CA LEU A 2 -7.95 -0.84 7.78
C LEU A 2 -7.92 -0.49 9.28
N LYS A 3 -6.84 -0.85 9.98
CA LYS A 3 -6.72 -0.58 11.42
C LYS A 3 -6.39 0.91 11.62
N SER A 4 -7.40 1.76 11.49
CA SER A 4 -7.30 3.23 11.39
C SER A 4 -6.58 3.93 12.55
N ASN A 5 -6.54 3.31 13.73
CA ASN A 5 -5.84 3.82 14.92
C ASN A 5 -4.44 3.21 15.14
N LYS A 6 -3.91 2.43 14.18
CA LYS A 6 -2.63 1.71 14.31
C LYS A 6 -1.72 2.00 13.12
N LYS A 7 -0.45 1.64 13.27
CA LYS A 7 0.54 1.61 12.18
C LYS A 7 0.28 0.39 11.30
N TYR A 8 0.39 0.54 9.99
CA TYR A 8 0.26 -0.57 9.03
C TYR A 8 0.91 -0.22 7.70
N TYR A 9 1.16 -1.24 6.89
CA TYR A 9 1.51 -1.07 5.49
C TYR A 9 0.29 -1.24 4.59
N LEU A 10 0.24 -0.47 3.51
CA LEU A 10 -0.78 -0.58 2.48
C LEU A 10 -0.11 -0.75 1.13
N TYR A 11 -0.37 -1.88 0.49
CA TYR A 11 -0.01 -2.17 -0.88
C TYR A 11 -1.21 -1.90 -1.80
N ILE A 12 -1.01 -1.09 -2.83
CA ILE A 12 -2.01 -0.72 -3.83
C ILE A 12 -1.55 -1.28 -5.19
N GLY A 13 -2.40 -2.09 -5.82
CA GLY A 13 -2.09 -2.78 -7.06
C GLY A 13 -3.31 -3.48 -7.64
N PHE A 14 -3.10 -4.31 -8.67
CA PHE A 14 -4.09 -5.22 -9.22
C PHE A 14 -3.38 -6.39 -9.93
N GLN A 15 -4.09 -7.48 -10.19
CA GLN A 15 -3.48 -8.74 -10.63
C GLN A 15 -2.90 -8.67 -12.05
N GLU A 16 -3.53 -7.92 -12.94
CA GLU A 16 -3.16 -7.80 -14.35
C GLU A 16 -2.00 -6.81 -14.59
N CYS A 17 -1.55 -6.11 -13.54
CA CYS A 17 -0.48 -5.12 -13.60
C CYS A 17 0.91 -5.80 -13.69
N PRO A 18 1.66 -5.66 -14.81
CA PRO A 18 2.97 -6.31 -14.96
C PRO A 18 3.98 -5.82 -13.92
N TYR A 19 4.07 -4.50 -13.70
CA TYR A 19 4.96 -3.92 -12.69
C TYR A 19 4.62 -4.37 -11.26
N CYS A 20 3.36 -4.69 -10.99
CA CYS A 20 2.91 -5.21 -9.71
C CYS A 20 3.40 -6.65 -9.50
N ARG A 21 3.50 -7.44 -10.58
CA ARG A 21 4.08 -8.78 -10.56
C ARG A 21 5.58 -8.71 -10.29
N ASP A 22 6.30 -7.79 -10.92
CA ASP A 22 7.74 -7.59 -10.68
C ASP A 22 8.00 -7.23 -9.20
N PHE A 23 7.22 -6.30 -8.65
CA PHE A 23 7.32 -5.92 -7.23
C PHE A 23 6.90 -7.04 -6.26
N SER A 24 6.13 -8.04 -6.71
CA SER A 24 5.60 -9.08 -5.83
C SER A 24 6.69 -9.93 -5.16
N GLU A 25 7.86 -10.06 -5.79
CA GLU A 25 9.00 -10.76 -5.21
C GLU A 25 9.59 -10.01 -4.02
N THR A 26 9.86 -8.71 -4.19
CA THR A 26 10.29 -7.80 -3.12
C THR A 26 9.28 -7.78 -1.98
N LEU A 27 7.98 -7.70 -2.31
CA LEU A 27 6.92 -7.68 -1.31
C LEU A 27 6.84 -9.01 -0.53
N ARG A 28 7.01 -10.14 -1.22
CA ARG A 28 7.01 -11.47 -0.59
C ARG A 28 8.17 -11.60 0.40
N GLU A 29 9.36 -11.17 0.02
CA GLU A 29 10.55 -11.16 0.89
C GLU A 29 10.31 -10.28 2.13
N PHE A 30 9.84 -9.05 1.92
CA PHE A 30 9.55 -8.12 3.02
C PHE A 30 8.45 -8.66 3.96
N SER A 31 7.38 -9.23 3.40
CA SER A 31 6.22 -9.70 4.19
C SER A 31 6.56 -10.77 5.20
N SER A 32 7.63 -11.55 4.97
CA SER A 32 8.09 -12.58 5.89
C SER A 32 8.68 -12.00 7.18
N ASN A 33 9.15 -10.74 7.13
CA ASN A 33 9.84 -10.05 8.24
C ASN A 33 9.17 -8.72 8.64
N ALA A 34 8.00 -8.41 8.08
CA ALA A 34 7.30 -7.16 8.35
C ALA A 34 6.83 -7.10 9.82
N ASN A 35 7.19 -6.02 10.52
CA ASN A 35 6.82 -5.81 11.92
C ASN A 35 5.38 -5.29 12.11
N LEU A 36 4.71 -4.95 11.01
CA LEU A 36 3.35 -4.41 10.97
C LEU A 36 2.51 -5.16 9.92
N PRO A 37 1.18 -5.21 10.09
CA PRO A 37 0.31 -5.84 9.12
C PRO A 37 0.36 -5.12 7.77
N ILE A 38 0.42 -5.90 6.70
CA ILE A 38 0.32 -5.43 5.32
C ILE A 38 -1.11 -5.66 4.82
N TYR A 39 -1.77 -4.59 4.37
CA TYR A 39 -3.07 -4.66 3.71
C TYR A 39 -2.92 -4.47 2.21
N TYR A 40 -3.79 -5.11 1.44
CA TYR A 40 -3.85 -4.99 0.00
C TYR A 40 -5.11 -4.25 -0.45
N PHE A 41 -4.96 -3.29 -1.36
CA PHE A 41 -6.04 -2.62 -2.05
C PHE A 41 -5.96 -2.89 -3.55
N ASN A 42 -6.95 -3.63 -4.05
CA ASN A 42 -7.10 -3.92 -5.47
C ASN A 42 -7.83 -2.76 -6.17
N LEU A 43 -7.16 -2.08 -7.11
CA LEU A 43 -7.77 -0.97 -7.87
C LEU A 43 -8.91 -1.43 -8.79
N ASN A 44 -8.83 -2.64 -9.37
CA ASN A 44 -9.81 -3.12 -10.35
C ASN A 44 -11.14 -3.48 -9.70
N SER A 45 -11.11 -4.12 -8.53
CA SER A 45 -12.34 -4.53 -7.85
C SER A 45 -12.90 -3.44 -6.93
N GLY A 46 -12.04 -2.53 -6.45
CA GLY A 46 -12.31 -1.73 -5.26
C GLY A 46 -12.53 -2.65 -4.05
N ASN A 47 -12.07 -2.28 -2.86
CA ASN A 47 -12.34 -3.11 -1.69
C ASN A 47 -13.80 -2.89 -1.23
N SER A 48 -14.72 -3.73 -1.73
CA SER A 48 -16.16 -3.70 -1.40
C SER A 48 -16.48 -3.86 0.10
N LYS A 49 -15.50 -4.30 0.90
CA LYS A 49 -15.59 -4.52 2.35
C LYS A 49 -15.07 -3.34 3.21
N LEU A 50 -14.79 -2.18 2.62
CA LEU A 50 -14.38 -1.00 3.38
C LEU A 50 -15.58 -0.31 4.04
N ASN A 51 -15.40 0.15 5.29
CA ASN A 51 -16.34 1.08 5.91
C ASN A 51 -16.19 2.49 5.31
N GLU A 52 -17.12 3.39 5.61
CA GLU A 52 -17.11 4.76 5.06
C GLU A 52 -15.84 5.55 5.39
N SER A 53 -15.30 5.39 6.60
CA SER A 53 -14.06 6.04 7.03
C SER A 53 -12.85 5.60 6.19
N ASP A 54 -12.74 4.30 5.93
CA ASP A 54 -11.66 3.71 5.15
C ASP A 54 -11.82 4.06 3.67
N LYS A 55 -13.07 4.12 3.15
CA LYS A 55 -13.36 4.59 1.78
C LYS A 55 -12.87 6.02 1.58
N LYS A 56 -13.25 6.96 2.46
CA LYS A 56 -12.79 8.36 2.39
C LYS A 56 -11.27 8.49 2.48
N PHE A 57 -10.62 7.67 3.31
CA PHE A 57 -9.17 7.65 3.39
C PHE A 57 -8.54 7.16 2.07
N ILE A 58 -9.04 6.07 1.50
CA ILE A 58 -8.55 5.55 0.22
C ILE A 58 -8.80 6.54 -0.91
N GLU A 59 -9.99 7.13 -1.02
CA GLU A 59 -10.30 8.19 -1.99
C GLU A 59 -9.30 9.35 -1.88
N LYS A 60 -8.96 9.78 -0.66
CA LYS A 60 -7.95 10.82 -0.43
C LYS A 60 -6.54 10.39 -0.89
N VAL A 61 -6.19 9.12 -0.69
CA VAL A 61 -4.92 8.54 -1.13
C VAL A 61 -4.86 8.47 -2.66
N LEU A 62 -5.97 8.11 -3.32
CA LEU A 62 -6.07 7.95 -4.77
C LEU A 62 -6.18 9.29 -5.52
N ASN A 63 -6.99 10.24 -5.03
CA ASN A 63 -7.44 11.39 -5.84
C ASN A 63 -6.56 12.64 -5.69
N GLU A 64 -6.36 13.18 -4.48
CA GLU A 64 -6.14 14.65 -4.38
C GLU A 64 -4.96 15.12 -3.51
N SER A 65 -4.37 14.31 -2.64
CA SER A 65 -3.36 14.83 -1.67
C SER A 65 -2.02 14.09 -1.62
N VAL A 66 -1.89 12.99 -2.36
CA VAL A 66 -0.69 12.13 -2.34
C VAL A 66 -0.11 11.94 -3.75
N ASN A 67 -0.86 12.32 -4.79
CA ASN A 67 -0.51 12.18 -6.20
C ASN A 67 0.00 10.77 -6.51
N LEU A 68 -0.86 9.77 -6.33
CA LEU A 68 -0.56 8.40 -6.75
C LEU A 68 -0.35 8.38 -8.26
N ARG A 69 0.90 8.21 -8.69
CA ARG A 69 1.27 8.26 -10.11
C ARG A 69 1.01 6.95 -10.83
N GLY A 70 0.87 5.86 -10.09
CA GLY A 70 0.61 4.55 -10.66
C GLY A 70 0.67 3.42 -9.64
N THR A 71 0.62 2.20 -10.17
CA THR A 71 0.82 0.96 -9.41
C THR A 71 2.07 0.23 -9.91
N PRO A 72 2.74 -0.57 -9.06
CA PRO A 72 2.45 -0.81 -7.64
C PRO A 72 2.79 0.41 -6.78
N THR A 73 2.07 0.58 -5.66
CA THR A 73 2.45 1.55 -4.63
C THR A 73 2.43 0.92 -3.25
N PHE A 74 3.45 1.17 -2.46
CA PHE A 74 3.58 0.70 -1.08
C PHE A 74 3.67 1.87 -0.13
N LEU A 75 2.84 1.86 0.93
CA LEU A 75 2.70 2.96 1.88
C LEU A 75 2.93 2.47 3.31
N LYS A 76 3.65 3.25 4.13
CA LYS A 76 3.55 3.14 5.60
C LYS A 76 2.54 4.16 6.09
N ILE A 77 1.54 3.69 6.84
CA ILE A 77 0.47 4.53 7.38
C ILE A 77 0.51 4.51 8.89
N GLU A 78 0.42 5.68 9.51
CA GLU A 78 0.24 5.85 10.94
C GLU A 78 -0.90 6.82 11.20
N LYS A 79 -1.93 6.39 11.95
CA LYS A 79 -3.07 7.24 12.32
C LYS A 79 -3.69 7.98 11.11
N LYS A 80 -3.90 7.24 10.01
CA LYS A 80 -4.39 7.74 8.70
C LYS A 80 -3.52 8.82 8.03
N LYS A 81 -2.24 8.90 8.38
CA LYS A 81 -1.24 9.72 7.67
C LYS A 81 -0.25 8.81 6.97
N ILE A 82 0.14 9.17 5.76
CA ILE A 82 1.22 8.48 5.04
C ILE A 82 2.53 9.00 5.60
N ILE A 83 3.35 8.08 6.10
CA ILE A 83 4.66 8.36 6.67
C ILE A 83 5.77 8.03 5.66
N ALA A 84 5.53 7.04 4.80
CA ALA A 84 6.42 6.69 3.70
C ALA A 84 5.61 6.24 2.48
N LYS A 85 6.15 6.48 1.29
CA LYS A 85 5.53 6.18 0.00
C LYS A 85 6.61 5.70 -0.97
N PHE A 86 6.38 4.53 -1.58
CA PHE A 86 7.19 3.99 -2.66
C PHE A 86 6.29 3.65 -3.84
N GLU A 87 6.65 4.13 -5.04
CA GLU A 87 5.86 3.96 -6.26
C GLU A 87 6.71 3.27 -7.33
N GLY A 88 6.12 2.30 -8.02
CA GLY A 88 6.74 1.57 -9.11
C GLY A 88 7.50 0.31 -8.67
N SER A 89 7.85 -0.52 -9.65
CA SER A 89 8.46 -1.84 -9.44
C SER A 89 9.93 -1.79 -9.02
N GLN A 90 10.59 -0.64 -9.17
CA GLN A 90 11.98 -0.42 -8.77
C GLN A 90 12.19 -0.33 -7.25
N THR A 91 11.11 -0.32 -6.47
CA THR A 91 11.18 -0.36 -5.00
C THR A 91 11.89 -1.63 -4.54
N THR A 92 12.98 -1.47 -3.79
CA THR A 92 13.86 -2.55 -3.35
C THR A 92 13.49 -3.08 -1.97
N ILE A 93 14.03 -4.24 -1.61
CA ILE A 93 13.87 -4.77 -0.25
C ILE A 93 14.51 -3.86 0.80
N ARG A 94 15.60 -3.16 0.44
CA ARG A 94 16.26 -2.20 1.32
C ARG A 94 15.34 -1.02 1.65
N ASP A 95 14.67 -0.48 0.64
CA ASP A 95 13.71 0.61 0.81
C ASP A 95 12.59 0.24 1.79
N LEU A 96 12.08 -1.01 1.69
CA LEU A 96 11.05 -1.50 2.59
C LEU A 96 11.58 -1.76 4.01
N ASN A 97 12.81 -2.26 4.14
CA ASN A 97 13.44 -2.49 5.44
C ASN A 97 13.74 -1.19 6.19
N ASP A 98 14.09 -0.10 5.50
CA ASP A 98 14.33 1.21 6.11
C ASP A 98 13.07 1.80 6.77
N ILE A 99 11.89 1.33 6.36
CA ILE A 99 10.59 1.73 6.92
C ILE A 99 9.94 0.62 7.74
N ASN A 100 10.65 -0.45 8.12
CA ASN A 100 10.12 -1.49 9.00
C ASN A 100 9.86 -0.91 10.41
#